data_AF-A0A3Q0JCW6-F1
#
_entry.id   AF-A0A3Q0JCW6-F1
#
_cell.length_a   1.000
_cell.length_b   1.000
_cell.length_c   1.000
_cell.angle_alpha   90.00
_cell.angle_beta   90.00
_cell.angle_gamma   90.00
#
_symmetry.space_group_name_H-M   'P 1'
#
loop_
_entity.id
_entity.type
_entity.pdbx_description
1 polymer ?
#
loop_
_entity_poly.entity_id
_entity_poly.type
_entity_poly.pdbx_seq_one_letter_code
_entity_poly.pdbx_strand_id
1 'polypeptide(L)'
;MLVLLFFLCFTPDHKRFVQLTLVIGSTLTCAGISAALAVVIFALFGNRGNWMPGHANNFFGWSFGVAIASIFALLISGGLFLVETNIQQKKRKYFKDPCE
;
A
#
# COMPACT_ATOMS: atom_id res chain seq x y z
N MET A 1 10.21 5.80 -3.38
CA MET A 1 11.45 6.27 -2.73
C MET A 1 11.79 5.47 -1.47
N LEU A 2 10.88 5.29 -0.50
CA LEU A 2 11.13 4.49 0.71
C LEU A 2 11.48 3.00 0.44
N VAL A 3 10.86 2.38 -0.57
CA VAL A 3 11.17 0.99 -0.98
C VAL A 3 12.60 0.86 -1.52
N LEU A 4 13.10 1.87 -2.25
CA LEU A 4 14.48 1.87 -2.75
C LEU A 4 15.49 2.02 -1.59
N LEU A 5 15.18 2.84 -0.59
CA LEU A 5 15.98 2.94 0.64
C LEU A 5 16.01 1.61 1.40
N PHE A 6 14.89 0.90 1.46
CA PHE A 6 14.83 -0.45 2.03
C PHE A 6 15.78 -1.42 1.31
N PHE A 7 15.75 -1.47 -0.02
CA PHE A 7 16.61 -2.38 -0.80
C PHE A 7 18.10 -1.99 -0.81
N LEU A 8 18.42 -0.69 -0.78
CA LEU A 8 19.80 -0.21 -0.99
C LEU A 8 20.58 0.05 0.30
N CYS A 9 19.92 0.36 1.42
CA CYS A 9 20.62 0.89 2.60
C CYS A 9 20.27 0.20 3.93
N PHE A 10 19.20 -0.60 4.00
CA PHE A 10 18.72 -1.14 5.28
C PHE A 10 18.63 -2.66 5.25
N THR A 11 19.71 -3.32 5.65
CA THR A 11 19.74 -4.76 5.97
C THR A 11 18.88 -5.06 7.22
N PRO A 12 18.32 -6.29 7.37
CA PRO A 12 17.48 -6.70 8.52
C PRO A 12 18.06 -6.41 9.91
N ASP A 13 19.40 -6.36 10.00
CA ASP A 13 20.17 -6.09 11.21
C ASP A 13 20.07 -4.61 11.67
N HIS A 14 19.71 -3.68 10.77
CA HIS A 14 19.60 -2.27 11.14
C HIS A 14 18.51 -2.03 12.18
N LYS A 15 18.86 -1.25 13.21
CA LYS A 15 17.94 -0.91 14.33
C LYS A 15 16.59 -0.36 13.85
N ARG A 16 16.57 0.41 12.77
CA ARG A 16 15.37 1.06 12.21
C ARG A 16 14.62 0.25 11.14
N PHE A 17 15.09 -0.95 10.79
CA PHE A 17 14.48 -1.79 9.74
C PHE A 17 12.98 -1.99 9.96
N VAL A 18 12.60 -2.37 11.19
CA VAL A 18 11.19 -2.57 11.60
C VAL A 18 10.35 -1.30 11.47
N GLN A 19 10.90 -0.13 11.82
CA GLN A 19 10.18 1.14 11.69
C GLN A 19 9.96 1.47 10.21
N LEU A 20 10.97 1.24 9.37
CA LEU A 20 10.90 1.50 7.94
C LEU A 20 9.87 0.60 7.25
N THR A 21 9.89 -0.72 7.53
CA THR A 21 8.91 -1.66 6.97
C THR A 21 7.48 -1.36 7.43
N LEU A 22 7.31 -0.91 8.68
CA LEU A 22 6.01 -0.50 9.20
C LEU A 22 5.47 0.74 8.46
N VAL A 23 6.31 1.76 8.27
CA VAL A 23 5.94 2.99 7.55
C VAL A 23 5.62 2.70 6.09
N ILE A 24 6.42 1.87 5.42
CA ILE A 24 6.18 1.46 4.03
C ILE A 24 4.87 0.68 3.94
N GLY A 25 4.70 -0.34 4.78
CA GLY A 25 3.51 -1.19 4.78
C GLY A 25 2.23 -0.38 5.02
N SER A 26 2.22 0.45 6.06
CA SER A 26 1.07 1.32 6.38
C SER A 26 0.77 2.32 5.26
N THR A 27 1.78 2.97 4.70
CA THR A 27 1.58 3.93 3.59
C THR A 27 0.98 3.26 2.36
N LEU A 28 1.48 2.07 1.98
CA LEU A 28 0.95 1.31 0.84
C LEU A 28 -0.49 0.84 1.08
N THR A 29 -0.80 0.36 2.29
CA THR A 29 -2.16 -0.04 2.65
C THR A 29 -3.13 1.14 2.61
N CYS A 30 -2.77 2.28 3.21
CA CYS A 30 -3.59 3.50 3.16
C CYS A 30 -3.78 4.00 1.73
N ALA A 31 -2.73 3.99 0.91
CA ALA A 31 -2.81 4.35 -0.50
C ALA A 31 -3.75 3.41 -1.28
N GLY A 32 -3.66 2.10 -1.04
CA GLY A 32 -4.55 1.11 -1.67
C GLY A 32 -6.03 1.32 -1.31
N ILE A 33 -6.33 1.61 -0.03
CA ILE A 33 -7.70 1.91 0.42
C ILE A 33 -8.20 3.21 -0.23
N SER A 34 -7.37 4.26 -0.26
CA SER A 34 -7.73 5.53 -0.87
C SER A 34 -7.97 5.39 -2.38
N ALA A 35 -7.12 4.64 -3.08
CA ALA A 35 -7.30 4.33 -4.50
C ALA A 35 -8.60 3.54 -4.74
N ALA A 36 -8.93 2.57 -3.88
CA ALA A 36 -10.17 1.81 -3.97
C ALA A 36 -11.40 2.71 -3.82
N LEU A 37 -11.41 3.60 -2.84
CA LEU A 37 -12.49 4.57 -2.67
C LEU A 37 -12.63 5.48 -3.90
N ALA A 38 -11.52 5.99 -4.44
CA ALA A 38 -11.54 6.83 -5.63
C ALA A 38 -12.12 6.10 -6.86
N VAL A 39 -11.68 4.85 -7.09
CA VAL A 39 -12.18 4.01 -8.19
C VAL A 39 -13.67 3.71 -8.03
N VAL A 40 -14.13 3.37 -6.83
CA VAL A 40 -15.55 3.08 -6.57
C VAL A 40 -16.42 4.33 -6.77
N ILE A 41 -16.00 5.48 -6.24
CA ILE A 41 -16.73 6.74 -6.42
C ILE A 41 -16.80 7.09 -7.91
N PHE A 42 -15.68 7.01 -8.63
CA PHE A 42 -15.67 7.30 -10.07
C PHE A 42 -16.51 6.30 -10.88
N ALA A 43 -16.49 5.01 -10.51
CA ALA A 43 -17.30 3.99 -11.18
C ALA A 43 -18.81 4.26 -11.03
N LEU A 44 -19.24 4.70 -9.84
CA LEU A 44 -20.65 4.93 -9.51
C LEU A 44 -21.17 6.28 -10.03
N PHE A 45 -20.34 7.32 -10.02
CA PHE A 45 -20.77 8.69 -10.29
C PHE A 45 -20.22 9.28 -11.59
N GLY A 46 -19.17 8.71 -12.18
CA GLY A 46 -18.49 9.27 -13.37
C GLY A 46 -19.40 9.50 -14.57
N ASN A 47 -20.45 8.68 -14.72
CA ASN A 47 -21.42 8.79 -15.82
C ASN A 47 -22.75 9.45 -15.41
N ARG A 48 -22.93 9.82 -14.13
CA ARG A 48 -24.13 10.54 -13.70
C ARG A 48 -24.13 11.97 -14.23
N GLY A 49 -25.32 12.46 -14.57
CA GLY A 49 -25.54 13.86 -14.89
C GLY A 49 -25.10 14.77 -13.75
N ASN A 50 -24.53 15.92 -14.10
CA ASN A 50 -24.04 16.96 -13.18
C ASN A 50 -22.83 16.59 -12.29
N TRP A 51 -22.19 15.42 -12.48
CA TRP A 51 -20.94 15.09 -11.77
C TRP A 51 -19.69 15.57 -12.52
N MET A 52 -19.65 15.38 -13.84
CA MET A 52 -18.54 15.77 -14.72
C MET A 52 -19.08 16.26 -16.09
N PRO A 53 -18.50 17.32 -16.69
CA PRO A 53 -18.82 17.70 -18.06
C PRO A 53 -18.47 16.57 -19.05
N GLY A 54 -19.35 16.30 -20.01
CA GLY A 54 -19.13 15.23 -20.99
C GLY A 54 -19.38 13.81 -20.47
N HIS A 55 -20.05 13.65 -19.32
CA HIS A 55 -20.35 12.34 -18.70
C HIS A 55 -21.04 11.33 -19.64
N ALA A 56 -21.79 11.79 -20.63
CA ALA A 56 -22.49 10.93 -21.60
C ALA A 56 -21.52 10.13 -22.50
N ASN A 57 -20.29 10.62 -22.71
CA ASN A 57 -19.26 9.98 -23.52
C ASN A 57 -18.09 9.46 -22.68
N ASN A 58 -18.29 9.26 -21.37
CA ASN A 58 -17.24 8.78 -20.47
C ASN A 58 -17.17 7.25 -20.47
N PHE A 59 -16.34 6.70 -21.35
CA PHE A 59 -16.03 5.27 -21.40
C PHE A 59 -14.77 4.96 -20.57
N PHE A 60 -14.81 3.90 -19.76
CA PHE A 60 -13.65 3.50 -18.98
C PHE A 60 -12.55 2.93 -19.87
N GLY A 61 -11.47 3.69 -20.02
CA GLY A 61 -10.27 3.28 -20.76
C GLY A 61 -9.26 2.51 -19.91
N TRP A 62 -8.13 2.18 -20.53
CA TRP A 62 -7.04 1.41 -19.89
C TRP A 62 -6.53 2.02 -18.59
N SER A 63 -6.48 3.35 -18.48
CA SER A 63 -6.07 4.03 -17.25
C SER A 63 -6.94 3.67 -16.04
N PHE A 64 -8.25 3.48 -16.25
CA PHE A 64 -9.16 3.02 -15.21
C PHE A 64 -8.90 1.56 -14.82
N GLY A 65 -8.62 0.70 -15.81
CA GLY A 65 -8.20 -0.68 -15.57
C GLY A 65 -6.88 -0.78 -14.78
N VAL A 66 -5.90 0.06 -15.13
CA VAL A 66 -4.62 0.15 -14.39
C VAL A 66 -4.85 0.66 -12.97
N ALA A 67 -5.77 1.61 -12.75
CA ALA A 67 -6.14 2.06 -11.42
C ALA A 67 -6.70 0.91 -10.57
N ILE A 68 -7.57 0.06 -11.14
CA ILE A 68 -8.08 -1.15 -10.47
C ILE A 68 -6.93 -2.10 -10.10
N ALA A 69 -6.04 -2.41 -11.07
CA ALA A 69 -4.90 -3.27 -10.83
C ALA A 69 -3.97 -2.73 -9.73
N SER A 70 -3.79 -1.41 -9.67
CA SER A 70 -2.95 -0.75 -8.67
C SER A 70 -3.46 -0.94 -7.24
N ILE A 71 -4.77 -1.01 -7.02
CA ILE A 71 -5.37 -1.26 -5.70
C ILE A 71 -4.87 -2.59 -5.15
N PHE A 72 -4.96 -3.66 -5.95
CA PHE A 72 -4.53 -4.99 -5.54
C PHE A 72 -3.02 -5.02 -5.27
N ALA A 73 -2.22 -4.42 -6.17
CA ALA A 73 -0.79 -4.35 -6.00
C ALA A 73 -0.39 -3.62 -4.70
N LEU A 74 -1.02 -2.48 -4.40
CA LEU A 74 -0.78 -1.68 -3.20
C LEU A 74 -1.19 -2.43 -1.93
N LEU A 75 -2.38 -3.05 -1.90
CA LEU A 75 -2.88 -3.77 -0.73
C LEU A 75 -2.06 -5.03 -0.44
N ILE A 76 -1.73 -5.82 -1.47
CA ILE A 76 -0.90 -7.02 -1.31
C ILE A 76 0.50 -6.61 -0.84
N SER A 77 1.13 -5.62 -1.48
CA SER A 77 2.46 -5.17 -1.10
C SER A 77 2.48 -4.59 0.32
N GLY A 78 1.52 -3.73 0.67
CA GLY A 78 1.40 -3.18 2.02
C GLY A 78 1.21 -4.27 3.07
N GLY A 79 0.35 -5.24 2.80
CA GLY A 79 0.14 -6.41 3.66
C GLY A 79 1.41 -7.22 3.88
N LEU A 80 2.16 -7.52 2.83
CA LEU A 80 3.43 -8.26 2.93
C LEU A 80 4.46 -7.51 3.80
N PHE A 81 4.60 -6.19 3.63
CA PHE A 81 5.52 -5.40 4.47
C PHE A 81 5.08 -5.34 5.93
N LEU A 82 3.77 -5.32 6.22
CA LEU A 82 3.25 -5.38 7.59
C LEU A 82 3.46 -6.77 8.21
N VAL A 83 3.30 -7.85 7.43
CA VAL A 83 3.61 -9.21 7.88
C VAL A 83 5.09 -9.35 8.20
N GLU A 84 5.97 -8.87 7.32
CA GLU A 84 7.42 -8.87 7.55
C GLU A 84 7.77 -8.09 8.83
N THR A 85 7.16 -6.90 9.00
CA THR A 85 7.32 -6.10 10.23
C THR A 85 6.95 -6.90 11.48
N ASN A 86 5.81 -7.60 11.46
CA ASN A 86 5.36 -8.42 12.58
C ASN A 86 6.32 -9.57 12.88
N ILE A 87 6.81 -10.27 11.85
CA ILE A 87 7.77 -11.37 11.99
C ILE A 87 9.07 -10.85 12.61
N GLN A 88 9.59 -9.73 12.13
CA GLN A 88 10.84 -9.15 12.62
C GLN A 88 10.71 -8.61 14.04
N GLN A 89 9.57 -8.02 14.40
CA GLN A 89 9.28 -7.65 15.79
C GLN A 89 9.28 -8.86 16.72
N LYS A 90 8.63 -9.96 16.32
CA LYS A 90 8.61 -11.19 17.12
C LYS A 90 10.02 -11.75 17.30
N LYS A 91 10.81 -11.88 16.22
CA LYS A 91 12.20 -12.34 16.29
C LYS A 91 13.02 -11.52 17.29
N ARG A 92 12.96 -10.19 17.21
CA ARG A 92 13.70 -9.29 18.11
C ARG A 92 13.27 -9.39 19.58
N LYS A 93 12.02 -9.76 19.87
CA LYS A 93 11.56 -10.04 21.24
C LYS A 93 12.17 -11.35 21.75
N TYR A 94 12.02 -12.45 21.01
CA TYR A 94 12.59 -13.74 21.40
C TYR A 94 14.11 -13.74 21.60
N PHE A 95 14.88 -12.98 20.79
CA PHE A 95 16.34 -12.86 20.97
C PHE A 95 16.76 -11.92 22.11
N LYS A 96 15.84 -11.11 22.65
CA LYS A 96 16.09 -10.27 23.84
C LYS A 96 15.85 -11.02 25.15
N ASP A 97 15.09 -12.12 25.12
CA ASP A 97 14.69 -12.89 26.30
C ASP A 97 15.49 -14.21 26.53
N PRO A 98 16.80 -14.37 26.24
CA PRO A 98 17.47 -15.65 26.54
C PRO A 98 17.97 -15.81 27.99
N CYS A 99 18.02 -14.77 28.84
CA CYS A 99 18.44 -14.87 30.24
C CYS A 99 17.86 -13.76 31.13
N GLU A 100 16.61 -13.91 31.59
CA GLU A 100 16.18 -13.52 32.96
C GLU A 100 15.66 -14.77 33.65
#